data_AF-A0A7C6LB03-F1
#
_entry.id   AF-A0A7C6LB03-F1
#
_cell.length_a   1.000
_cell.length_b   1.000
_cell.length_c   1.000
_cell.angle_alpha   90.00
_cell.angle_beta   90.00
_cell.angle_gamma   90.00
#
_symmetry.space_group_name_H-M   'P 1'
#
loop_
_entity.id
_entity.type
_entity.pdbx_description
1 polymer ?
#
loop_
_entity_poly.entity_id
_entity_poly.type
_entity_poly.pdbx_seq_one_letter_code
_entity_poly.pdbx_strand_id
1 'polypeptide(L)'
;MIASISVLVLVFIVGTALVLVIAAAVRASAAEGGDGMIKSVYVYLVLFATLMMIIGGSVSAFMAVADIVAPTPYYQTFEDFRRYSVDVEYREGSGEGTTQVSEEELRARYDAMVQAEKERRINQAKNSLIKSLGWIVIPLPVFMYFQRMRKEA
;
A
#
# COMPACT_ATOMS: atom_id res chain seq x y z
N MET A 1 -23.02 5.74 -3.83
CA MET A 1 -23.88 4.55 -4.08
C MET A 1 -23.38 3.71 -5.24
N ILE A 2 -23.21 4.24 -6.45
CA ILE A 2 -22.80 3.44 -7.63
C ILE A 2 -21.45 2.73 -7.41
N ALA A 3 -20.43 3.43 -6.89
CA ALA A 3 -19.12 2.83 -6.59
C ALA A 3 -19.19 1.68 -5.57
N SER A 4 -20.06 1.79 -4.55
CA SER A 4 -20.27 0.74 -3.54
C SER A 4 -20.94 -0.50 -4.12
N ILE A 5 -21.86 -0.31 -5.07
CA ILE A 5 -22.53 -1.40 -5.81
C ILE A 5 -21.52 -2.10 -6.74
N SER A 6 -20.67 -1.34 -7.45
CA SER A 6 -19.63 -1.89 -8.31
C SER A 6 -18.62 -2.75 -7.54
N VAL A 7 -18.23 -2.33 -6.34
CA VAL A 7 -17.34 -3.12 -5.47
C VAL A 7 -18.01 -4.41 -5.01
N LEU A 8 -19.29 -4.37 -4.62
CA LEU A 8 -20.05 -5.56 -4.23
C LEU A 8 -20.20 -6.57 -5.37
N VAL A 9 -20.47 -6.10 -6.59
CA VAL A 9 -20.56 -6.94 -7.79
C VAL A 9 -19.21 -7.59 -8.11
N LEU A 10 -18.10 -6.83 -8.01
CA LEU A 10 -16.77 -7.37 -8.21
C LEU A 10 -16.43 -8.47 -7.20
N VAL A 11 -16.72 -8.25 -5.91
CA VAL A 11 -16.50 -9.25 -4.85
C VAL A 11 -17.33 -10.51 -5.10
N PHE A 12 -18.57 -10.35 -5.55
CA PHE A 12 -19.44 -11.49 -5.88
C PHE A 12 -18.93 -12.29 -7.08
N ILE A 13 -18.47 -11.62 -8.14
CA ILE A 13 -17.88 -12.26 -9.33
C ILE A 13 -16.59 -13.01 -8.96
N VAL A 14 -15.70 -12.39 -8.19
CA VAL A 14 -14.46 -13.04 -7.74
C VAL A 14 -14.76 -14.21 -6.81
N GLY A 15 -15.72 -14.06 -5.89
CA GLY A 15 -16.15 -15.13 -4.99
C GLY A 15 -16.73 -16.33 -5.73
N THR A 16 -17.61 -16.09 -6.70
CA THR A 16 -18.20 -17.15 -7.53
C THR A 16 -17.17 -17.84 -8.42
N ALA A 17 -16.25 -17.09 -9.04
CA ALA A 17 -15.14 -17.67 -9.79
C ALA A 17 -14.25 -18.56 -8.91
N LEU A 18 -13.94 -18.12 -7.67
CA LEU A 18 -13.15 -18.91 -6.72
C LEU A 18 -13.84 -20.22 -6.35
N VAL A 19 -15.15 -20.17 -6.07
CA VAL A 19 -15.95 -21.36 -5.74
C VAL A 19 -16.01 -22.34 -6.91
N LEU A 20 -16.15 -21.85 -8.15
CA LEU A 20 -16.14 -22.69 -9.35
C LEU A 20 -14.78 -23.37 -9.57
N VAL A 21 -13.68 -22.66 -9.35
CA VAL A 21 -12.32 -23.24 -9.45
C VAL A 21 -12.10 -24.31 -8.39
N ILE A 22 -12.54 -24.07 -7.15
CA ILE A 22 -12.46 -25.07 -6.06
C ILE A 22 -13.32 -26.29 -6.39
N ALA A 23 -14.56 -26.09 -6.86
CA ALA A 23 -15.45 -27.18 -7.23
C ALA A 23 -14.91 -28.02 -8.40
N ALA A 24 -14.30 -27.37 -9.39
CA ALA A 24 -13.64 -28.04 -10.51
C ALA A 24 -12.40 -28.83 -10.05
N ALA A 25 -11.58 -28.26 -9.17
CA ALA A 25 -10.42 -28.94 -8.59
C ALA A 25 -10.82 -30.17 -7.78
N VAL A 26 -11.88 -30.09 -6.96
CA VAL A 26 -12.41 -31.22 -6.18
C VAL A 26 -12.96 -32.32 -7.10
N ARG A 27 -13.69 -31.96 -8.16
CA ARG A 27 -14.23 -32.95 -9.12
C ARG A 27 -13.14 -33.64 -9.92
N ALA A 28 -12.14 -32.90 -10.39
CA ALA A 28 -11.00 -33.49 -11.08
C ALA A 28 -10.23 -34.45 -10.15
N SER A 29 -10.14 -34.14 -8.85
CA SER A 29 -9.46 -34.95 -7.83
C SER A 29 -10.12 -36.30 -7.57
N ALA A 30 -11.42 -36.42 -7.86
CA ALA A 30 -12.16 -37.65 -7.67
C ALA A 30 -12.06 -38.62 -8.87
N ALA A 31 -11.64 -38.15 -10.05
CA ALA A 31 -11.75 -38.90 -11.31
C ALA A 31 -10.47 -39.67 -11.72
N GLU A 32 -9.28 -39.21 -11.32
CA GLU A 32 -7.99 -39.83 -11.65
C GLU A 32 -7.11 -39.87 -10.40
N GLY A 33 -6.69 -41.06 -9.93
CA GLY A 33 -5.58 -41.25 -8.97
C GLY A 33 -5.33 -40.11 -7.98
N GLY A 34 -6.37 -39.71 -7.23
CA GLY A 34 -6.56 -38.34 -6.71
C GLY A 34 -5.45 -37.76 -5.85
N ASP A 35 -4.63 -38.58 -5.22
CA ASP A 35 -3.58 -38.13 -4.30
C ASP A 35 -2.49 -37.30 -5.01
N GLY A 36 -2.07 -37.74 -6.20
CA GLY A 36 -1.02 -37.05 -6.97
C GLY A 36 -1.47 -35.68 -7.52
N MET A 37 -2.73 -35.59 -7.95
CA MET A 37 -3.28 -34.34 -8.47
C MET A 37 -3.61 -33.36 -7.34
N ILE A 38 -4.19 -33.82 -6.21
CA ILE A 38 -4.45 -32.98 -5.03
C ILE A 38 -3.15 -32.36 -4.52
N LYS A 39 -2.09 -33.17 -4.39
CA LYS A 39 -0.76 -32.69 -3.99
C LYS A 39 -0.23 -31.63 -4.96
N SER A 40 -0.36 -31.85 -6.26
CA SER A 40 0.08 -30.89 -7.28
C SER A 40 -0.68 -29.56 -7.18
N VAL A 41 -2.01 -29.59 -7.07
CA VAL A 41 -2.85 -28.39 -6.90
C VAL A 41 -2.47 -27.62 -5.64
N TYR A 42 -2.27 -28.31 -4.51
CA TYR A 42 -1.82 -27.68 -3.26
C TYR A 42 -0.49 -26.95 -3.43
N VAL A 43 0.50 -27.60 -4.04
CA VAL A 43 1.82 -27.00 -4.30
C VAL A 43 1.70 -25.75 -5.17
N TYR A 44 0.90 -25.80 -6.23
CA TYR A 44 0.69 -24.64 -7.10
C TYR A 44 -0.03 -23.50 -6.39
N LEU A 45 -1.01 -23.77 -5.52
CA LEU A 45 -1.69 -22.73 -4.73
C LEU A 45 -0.73 -22.02 -3.77
N VAL A 46 0.11 -22.78 -3.07
CA VAL A 46 1.12 -22.21 -2.16
C VAL A 46 2.14 -21.38 -2.94
N LEU A 47 2.64 -21.90 -4.07
CA LEU A 47 3.56 -21.18 -4.94
C LEU A 47 2.93 -19.91 -5.52
N PHE A 48 1.66 -19.95 -5.89
CA PHE A 48 0.92 -18.80 -6.39
C PHE A 48 0.76 -17.72 -5.30
N ALA A 49 0.33 -18.12 -4.11
CA ALA A 49 0.15 -17.18 -3.00
C ALA A 49 1.47 -16.50 -2.59
N THR A 50 2.54 -17.28 -2.49
CA THR A 50 3.88 -16.75 -2.15
C THR A 50 4.45 -15.89 -3.27
N LEU A 51 4.23 -16.24 -4.54
CA LEU A 51 4.61 -15.41 -5.69
C LEU A 51 3.87 -14.06 -5.67
N MET A 52 2.56 -14.07 -5.44
CA MET A 52 1.77 -12.85 -5.34
C MET A 52 2.24 -11.96 -4.20
N MET A 53 2.62 -12.54 -3.06
CA MET A 53 3.18 -11.83 -1.91
C MET A 53 4.50 -11.15 -2.26
N ILE A 54 5.41 -11.86 -2.95
CA ILE A 54 6.71 -11.34 -3.41
C ILE A 54 6.53 -10.21 -4.43
N ILE A 55 5.63 -10.37 -5.39
CA ILE A 55 5.35 -9.33 -6.39
C ILE A 55 4.79 -8.08 -5.70
N GLY A 56 3.81 -8.23 -4.81
CA GLY A 56 3.23 -7.12 -4.06
C GLY A 56 4.27 -6.38 -3.20
N GLY A 57 5.11 -7.13 -2.49
CA GLY A 57 6.23 -6.57 -1.74
C GLY A 57 7.24 -5.83 -2.63
N SER A 58 7.57 -6.37 -3.80
CA SER A 58 8.54 -5.75 -4.72
C SER A 58 8.05 -4.42 -5.28
N VAL A 59 6.78 -4.34 -5.70
CA VAL A 59 6.17 -3.08 -6.16
C VAL A 59 6.15 -2.05 -5.03
N SER A 60 5.74 -2.46 -3.82
CA SER A 60 5.70 -1.58 -2.65
C SER A 60 7.10 -1.07 -2.25
N ALA A 61 8.13 -1.91 -2.35
CA ALA A 61 9.51 -1.53 -2.08
C ALA A 61 9.98 -0.46 -3.08
N PHE A 62 9.69 -0.64 -4.38
CA PHE A 62 10.04 0.34 -5.40
C PHE A 62 9.36 1.69 -5.17
N MET A 63 8.06 1.68 -4.85
CA MET A 63 7.32 2.91 -4.51
C MET A 63 7.92 3.61 -3.29
N ALA A 64 8.26 2.86 -2.24
CA ALA A 64 8.86 3.43 -1.04
C ALA A 64 10.24 4.06 -1.33
N VAL A 65 11.06 3.45 -2.19
CA VAL A 65 12.33 4.04 -2.63
C VAL A 65 12.10 5.32 -3.43
N ALA A 66 11.12 5.33 -4.34
CA ALA A 66 10.76 6.52 -5.09
C ALA A 66 10.31 7.66 -4.16
N ASP A 67 9.49 7.37 -3.16
CA ASP A 67 9.03 8.36 -2.17
C ASP A 67 10.15 8.88 -1.24
N ILE A 68 11.23 8.12 -1.06
CA ILE A 68 12.43 8.58 -0.33
C ILE A 68 13.24 9.55 -1.20
N VAL A 69 13.43 9.25 -2.48
CA VAL A 69 14.27 10.03 -3.40
C VAL A 69 13.54 11.29 -3.89
N ALA A 70 12.26 11.14 -4.20
CA ALA A 70 11.40 12.19 -4.74
C ALA A 70 10.06 12.17 -4.00
N PRO A 71 10.02 12.62 -2.73
CA PRO A 71 8.77 12.69 -1.97
C PRO A 71 7.78 13.58 -2.70
N THR A 72 6.56 13.07 -2.89
CA THR A 72 5.50 13.82 -3.56
C THR A 72 5.18 15.10 -2.76
N PRO A 73 5.17 16.28 -3.41
CA PRO A 73 4.91 17.53 -2.72
C PRO A 73 3.43 17.61 -2.33
N TYR A 74 3.14 17.43 -1.04
CA TYR A 74 1.81 17.59 -0.45
C TYR A 74 1.78 18.81 0.47
N TYR A 75 2.20 19.96 -0.04
CA TYR A 75 2.11 21.24 0.65
C TYR A 75 1.25 22.21 -0.17
N GLN A 76 0.49 23.04 0.55
CA GLN A 76 -0.34 24.09 -0.05
C GLN A 76 0.58 25.21 -0.56
N THR A 77 0.12 26.06 -1.48
CA THR A 77 0.94 27.20 -1.89
C THR A 77 1.13 28.17 -0.71
N PHE A 78 2.21 28.96 -0.73
CA PHE A 78 2.43 29.99 0.30
C PHE A 78 1.25 30.96 0.39
N GLU A 79 0.61 31.27 -0.74
CA GLU A 79 -0.57 32.14 -0.82
C GLU A 79 -1.77 31.53 -0.10
N ASP A 80 -2.02 30.23 -0.30
CA ASP A 80 -3.08 29.50 0.41
C ASP A 80 -2.80 29.43 1.91
N PHE A 81 -1.55 29.16 2.29
CA PHE A 81 -1.12 29.12 3.70
C PHE A 81 -1.29 30.49 4.37
N ARG A 82 -0.89 31.57 3.69
CA ARG A 82 -1.05 32.94 4.18
C ARG A 82 -2.52 33.28 4.39
N ARG A 83 -3.37 32.97 3.42
CA ARG A 83 -4.82 33.22 3.50
C ARG A 83 -5.45 32.47 4.66
N TYR A 84 -5.10 31.19 4.83
CA TYR A 84 -5.59 30.37 5.94
C TYR A 84 -5.11 30.87 7.30
N SER A 85 -3.84 31.27 7.41
CA SER A 85 -3.25 31.78 8.65
C SER A 85 -3.95 33.08 9.11
N VAL A 86 -4.22 33.98 8.17
CA VAL A 86 -4.93 35.25 8.43
C VAL A 86 -6.40 35.00 8.79
N ASP A 87 -7.07 34.06 8.12
CA ASP A 87 -8.47 33.70 8.42
C ASP A 87 -8.62 33.05 9.81
N VAL A 88 -7.64 32.25 10.25
CA VAL A 88 -7.64 31.65 11.60
C VAL A 88 -7.45 32.72 12.67
N GLU A 89 -6.51 33.65 12.47
CA GLU A 89 -6.25 34.77 13.39
C GLU A 89 -7.49 35.69 13.53
N TYR A 90 -8.22 35.92 12.44
CA TYR A 90 -9.47 36.69 12.46
C TYR A 90 -10.62 35.97 13.19
N ARG A 91 -10.64 34.62 13.18
CA ARG A 91 -11.71 33.80 13.79
C ARG A 91 -11.51 33.54 15.28
N GLU A 92 -10.27 33.54 15.77
CA GLU A 92 -9.95 33.33 17.19
C GLU A 92 -10.08 34.60 18.05
N GLY A 93 -10.52 35.73 17.47
CA GLY A 93 -11.04 36.86 18.24
C GLY A 93 -9.98 37.74 18.90
N SER A 94 -8.81 37.92 18.29
CA SER A 94 -7.87 38.99 18.69
C SER A 94 -8.41 40.37 18.28
N GLY A 95 -9.39 40.86 19.05
CA GLY A 95 -10.06 42.15 18.86
C GLY A 95 -9.21 43.37 19.21
N GLU A 96 -8.00 43.22 19.74
CA GLU A 96 -7.10 44.34 20.06
C GLU A 96 -5.65 43.94 19.82
N GLY A 97 -4.96 44.66 18.94
CA GLY A 97 -3.52 44.51 18.70
C GLY A 97 -3.15 43.37 17.75
N THR A 98 -3.33 43.59 16.44
CA THR A 98 -2.69 42.76 15.41
C THR A 98 -1.17 42.90 15.57
N THR A 99 -0.55 41.97 16.28
CA THR A 99 0.88 41.74 16.12
C THR A 99 1.00 41.13 14.74
N GLN A 100 1.05 41.98 13.69
CA GLN A 100 1.25 41.54 12.32
C GLN A 100 2.48 40.64 12.33
N VAL A 101 2.28 39.33 12.30
CA VAL A 101 3.35 38.36 12.12
C VAL A 101 4.05 38.83 10.85
N SER A 102 5.34 39.19 10.98
CA SER A 102 6.05 39.77 9.85
C SER A 102 6.02 38.78 8.68
N GLU A 103 6.04 39.28 7.45
CA GLU A 103 6.05 38.42 6.27
C GLU A 103 7.21 37.41 6.31
N GLU A 104 8.32 37.79 6.94
CA GLU A 104 9.48 36.94 7.21
C GLU A 104 9.15 35.80 8.18
N GLU A 105 8.40 36.07 9.26
CA GLU A 105 8.01 35.05 10.23
C GLU A 105 6.95 34.08 9.65
N LEU A 106 6.01 34.60 8.85
CA LEU A 106 5.05 33.77 8.10
C LEU A 106 5.75 32.84 7.10
N ARG A 107 6.76 33.34 6.38
CA ARG A 107 7.56 32.54 5.46
C ARG A 107 8.40 31.50 6.20
N ALA A 108 9.01 31.86 7.33
CA ALA A 108 9.77 30.93 8.17
C ALA A 108 8.88 29.78 8.68
N ARG A 109 7.65 30.08 9.12
CA ARG A 109 6.65 29.06 9.53
C ARG A 109 6.25 28.15 8.37
N TYR A 110 6.04 28.71 7.18
CA TYR A 110 5.73 27.93 5.98
C TYR A 110 6.88 26.99 5.59
N ASP A 111 8.11 27.50 5.56
CA ASP A 111 9.29 26.69 5.23
C ASP A 111 9.50 25.58 6.25
N ALA A 112 9.34 25.86 7.55
CA ALA A 112 9.41 24.86 8.60
C ALA A 112 8.34 23.77 8.43
N MET A 113 7.11 24.15 8.09
CA MET A 113 6.02 23.20 7.81
C MET A 113 6.33 22.33 6.58
N VAL A 114 6.81 22.92 5.49
CA VAL A 114 7.17 22.19 4.27
C VAL A 114 8.30 21.19 4.55
N GLN A 115 9.31 21.57 5.33
CA GLN A 115 10.39 20.67 5.72
C GLN A 115 9.90 19.54 6.63
N ALA A 116 9.09 19.85 7.65
CA ALA A 116 8.52 18.84 8.54
C ALA A 116 7.66 17.81 7.78
N GLU A 117 6.87 18.25 6.79
CA GLU A 117 6.07 17.35 5.98
C GLU A 117 6.94 16.46 5.08
N LYS A 118 7.99 17.02 4.45
CA LYS A 118 8.97 16.25 3.67
C LYS A 118 9.64 15.17 4.53
N GLU A 119 10.13 15.54 5.71
CA GLU A 119 10.76 14.60 6.65
C GLU A 119 9.79 13.49 7.08
N ARG A 120 8.54 13.86 7.40
CA ARG A 120 7.50 12.90 7.76
C ARG A 120 7.25 11.90 6.63
N ARG A 121 7.17 12.36 5.39
CA ARG A 121 6.99 11.49 4.20
C ARG A 121 8.17 10.55 4.02
N ILE A 122 9.40 11.05 4.10
CA ILE A 122 10.60 10.23 4.01
C ILE A 122 10.61 9.16 5.11
N ASN A 123 10.27 9.52 6.34
CA ASN A 123 10.24 8.56 7.46
C ASN A 123 9.15 7.50 7.29
N GLN A 124 7.97 7.89 6.78
CA GLN A 124 6.91 6.94 6.42
C GLN A 124 7.36 6.00 5.30
N ALA A 125 8.02 6.52 4.27
CA ALA A 125 8.53 5.75 3.14
C ALA A 125 9.62 4.76 3.59
N LYS A 126 10.54 5.16 4.49
CA LYS A 126 11.51 4.24 5.13
C LYS A 126 10.83 3.08 5.86
N ASN A 127 9.77 3.36 6.64
CA ASN A 127 9.02 2.32 7.33
C ASN A 127 8.30 1.39 6.34
N SER A 128 7.72 1.95 5.28
CA SER A 128 7.08 1.19 4.20
C SER A 128 8.09 0.28 3.48
N LEU A 129 9.31 0.77 3.24
CA LEU A 129 10.39 -0.01 2.64
C LEU A 129 10.74 -1.23 3.50
N ILE A 130 10.92 -1.05 4.81
CA ILE A 130 11.21 -2.17 5.72
C ILE A 130 10.07 -3.20 5.71
N LYS A 131 8.82 -2.73 5.76
CA LYS A 131 7.64 -3.60 5.72
C LYS A 131 7.56 -4.39 4.42
N SER A 132 7.76 -3.73 3.28
CA SER A 132 7.71 -4.36 1.95
C SER A 132 8.82 -5.40 1.77
N LEU A 133 10.01 -5.20 2.32
CA LEU A 133 11.03 -6.24 2.40
C LEU A 133 10.56 -7.45 3.21
N GLY A 134 9.84 -7.25 4.32
CA GLY A 134 9.20 -8.34 5.06
C GLY A 134 8.24 -9.16 4.20
N TRP A 135 7.45 -8.50 3.35
CA TRP A 135 6.56 -9.15 2.38
C TRP A 135 7.29 -9.95 1.29
N ILE A 136 8.57 -9.68 1.05
CA ILE A 136 9.40 -10.44 0.10
C ILE A 136 10.12 -11.57 0.81
N VAL A 137 10.77 -11.28 1.95
CA VAL A 137 11.69 -12.20 2.63
C VAL A 137 10.95 -13.34 3.32
N ILE A 138 9.77 -13.10 3.92
CA ILE A 138 9.00 -14.13 4.62
C ILE A 138 8.50 -15.25 3.68
N PRO A 139 7.88 -14.97 2.51
CA PRO A 139 7.41 -16.02 1.61
C PRO A 139 8.55 -16.70 0.84
N LEU A 140 9.75 -16.10 0.74
CA LEU A 140 10.84 -16.62 -0.09
C LEU A 140 11.30 -18.05 0.30
N PRO A 141 11.53 -18.38 1.58
CA PRO A 141 11.89 -19.74 1.99
C PRO A 141 10.81 -20.76 1.66
N VAL A 142 9.54 -20.40 1.86
CA VAL A 142 8.38 -21.24 1.53
C VAL A 142 8.34 -21.49 0.02
N PHE A 143 8.45 -20.43 -0.77
CA PHE A 143 8.48 -20.52 -2.23
C PHE A 143 9.62 -21.42 -2.71
N MET A 144 10.84 -21.23 -2.20
CA MET A 144 11.99 -22.07 -2.56
C MET A 144 11.79 -23.54 -2.20
N TYR A 145 11.23 -23.84 -1.02
CA TYR A 145 10.95 -25.20 -0.59
C TYR A 145 9.94 -25.89 -1.52
N PHE A 146 8.79 -25.26 -1.75
CA PHE A 146 7.74 -25.81 -2.60
C PHE A 146 8.15 -25.86 -4.09
N GLN A 147 9.01 -24.95 -4.54
CA GLN A 147 9.54 -24.95 -5.89
C GLN A 147 10.49 -26.13 -6.12
N ARG A 148 11.32 -26.49 -5.11
CA ARG A 148 12.16 -27.69 -5.17
C ARG A 148 11.31 -28.95 -5.15
N MET A 149 10.36 -29.06 -4.23
CA MET A 149 9.47 -30.22 -4.14
C MET A 149 8.69 -30.50 -5.44
N ARG A 150 8.30 -29.44 -6.17
CA ARG A 150 7.68 -29.59 -7.49
C ARG A 150 8.64 -30.13 -8.57
N LYS A 151 9.93 -29.79 -8.52
CA LYS A 151 10.91 -30.26 -9.51
C LYS A 151 11.29 -31.73 -9.34
N GLU A 152 11.07 -32.27 -8.15
CA GLU A 152 11.39 -33.67 -7.78
C GLU A 152 10.19 -34.61 -7.92
N ALA A 153 9.00 -34.07 -8.19
CA ALA A 153 7.76 -34.80 -8.48
C ALA A 153 7.52 -34.89 -10.00
#